data_AF-B1YA69-F1
#
_entry.id   AF-B1YA69-F1
#
_cell.length_a   1.000
_cell.length_b   1.000
_cell.length_c   1.000
_cell.angle_alpha   90.00
_cell.angle_beta   90.00
_cell.angle_gamma   90.00
#
_symmetry.space_group_name_H-M   'P 1'
#
loop_
_entity.id
_entity.type
_entity.pdbx_description
1 polymer ?
#
loop_
_entity_poly.entity_id
_entity_poly.type
_entity_poly.pdbx_seq_one_letter_code
_entity_poly.pdbx_strand_id
1 'polypeptide(L)'
;MKPGEELTLGELEKLDMGHDFKLALSRAAEGGNVYLVGPPGSGKTAMLRKLGLYLSRLGRGALYLKLEWVKYGWSLSDYVKHYGDKSRQLLGGEIGDVVLLDDGELLWGYGSAYRNIVRDVRGRQIVGAFREFDVDAATLLFGDGLTIYIQRHHAPREAASKVPLGLAFLNKTVEITVI
;
A
#
# COMPACT_ATOMS: atom_id res chain seq x y z
N MET A 1 -10.01 17.90 0.64
CA MET A 1 -9.78 16.87 -0.39
C MET A 1 -9.99 15.52 0.26
N LYS A 2 -10.79 14.63 -0.33
CA LYS A 2 -11.07 13.30 0.21
C LYS A 2 -9.76 12.48 0.31
N PRO A 3 -9.55 11.67 1.36
CA PRO A 3 -8.51 10.65 1.40
C PRO A 3 -8.52 9.78 0.14
N GLY A 4 -7.34 9.25 -0.25
CA GLY A 4 -7.19 8.52 -1.51
C GLY A 4 -8.13 7.32 -1.66
N GLU A 5 -8.60 6.71 -0.56
CA GLU A 5 -9.54 5.58 -0.55
C GLU A 5 -11.00 5.98 -0.78
N GLU A 6 -11.36 7.24 -0.50
CA GLU A 6 -12.73 7.76 -0.63
C GLU A 6 -13.03 8.29 -2.04
N LEU A 7 -12.00 8.34 -2.91
CA LEU A 7 -12.17 8.71 -4.30
C LEU A 7 -12.87 7.59 -5.07
N THR A 8 -13.89 7.94 -5.83
CA THR A 8 -14.50 7.06 -6.82
C THR A 8 -13.53 6.80 -7.97
N LEU A 9 -13.78 5.75 -8.76
CA LEU A 9 -12.96 5.45 -9.94
C LEU A 9 -12.96 6.60 -10.95
N GLY A 10 -14.11 7.27 -11.14
CA GLY A 10 -14.22 8.43 -12.01
C GLY A 10 -13.48 9.67 -11.50
N GLU A 11 -13.41 9.87 -10.17
CA GLU A 11 -12.58 10.92 -9.57
C GLU A 11 -11.08 10.58 -9.74
N LEU A 12 -10.66 9.33 -9.54
CA LEU A 12 -9.27 8.87 -9.72
C LEU A 12 -8.77 9.07 -11.16
N GLU A 13 -9.61 8.77 -12.15
CA GLU A 13 -9.27 8.92 -13.57
C GLU A 13 -8.92 10.37 -13.92
N LYS A 14 -9.68 11.32 -13.36
CA LYS A 14 -9.50 12.76 -13.61
C LYS A 14 -8.34 13.39 -12.86
N LEU A 15 -7.76 12.71 -11.86
CA LEU A 15 -6.62 13.25 -11.12
C LEU A 15 -5.38 13.33 -12.03
N ASP A 16 -4.89 14.53 -12.30
CA ASP A 16 -3.56 14.65 -12.88
C ASP A 16 -2.50 14.38 -11.80
N MET A 17 -1.64 13.39 -12.05
CA MET A 17 -0.54 12.99 -11.18
C MET A 17 0.82 13.17 -11.85
N GLY A 18 0.85 13.85 -13.00
CA GLY A 18 2.07 14.30 -13.65
C GLY A 18 2.99 13.17 -14.11
N HIS A 19 4.29 13.46 -14.05
CA HIS A 19 5.34 12.59 -14.56
C HIS A 19 5.53 11.33 -13.71
N ASP A 20 5.48 11.46 -12.38
CA ASP A 20 5.67 10.35 -11.43
C ASP A 20 4.70 9.20 -11.69
N PHE A 21 3.42 9.52 -11.96
CA PHE A 21 2.44 8.49 -12.31
C PHE A 21 2.77 7.79 -13.62
N LYS A 22 3.21 8.52 -14.65
CA LYS A 22 3.56 7.92 -15.94
C LYS A 22 4.75 6.98 -15.81
N LEU A 23 5.77 7.39 -15.04
CA LEU A 23 6.95 6.59 -14.76
C LEU A 23 6.59 5.33 -13.96
N ALA A 24 5.80 5.48 -12.90
CA ALA A 24 5.28 4.37 -12.12
C ALA A 24 4.47 3.37 -12.98
N LEU A 25 3.57 3.89 -13.82
CA LEU A 25 2.72 3.06 -14.68
C LEU A 25 3.55 2.31 -15.73
N SER A 26 4.52 2.97 -16.37
CA SER A 26 5.41 2.32 -17.34
C SER A 26 6.15 1.15 -16.70
N ARG A 27 6.81 1.42 -15.57
CA ARG A 27 7.60 0.39 -14.87
C ARG A 27 6.71 -0.75 -14.38
N ALA A 28 5.55 -0.42 -13.80
CA ALA A 28 4.61 -1.43 -13.33
C ALA A 28 4.07 -2.27 -14.49
N ALA A 29 3.72 -1.66 -15.62
CA ALA A 29 3.19 -2.35 -16.81
C ALA A 29 4.21 -3.35 -17.39
N GLU A 30 5.51 -3.06 -17.31
CA GLU A 30 6.61 -3.95 -17.69
C GLU A 30 6.88 -5.09 -16.68
N GLY A 31 6.10 -5.18 -15.60
CA GLY A 31 6.26 -6.20 -14.56
C GLY A 31 7.26 -5.84 -13.47
N GLY A 32 7.75 -4.60 -13.46
CA GLY A 32 8.67 -4.11 -12.44
C GLY A 32 8.01 -3.75 -11.12
N ASN A 33 8.73 -3.93 -10.02
CA ASN A 33 8.30 -3.38 -8.74
C ASN A 33 8.38 -1.85 -8.74
N VAL A 34 7.47 -1.21 -8.02
CA VAL A 34 7.43 0.25 -7.85
C VAL A 34 7.17 0.58 -6.38
N TYR A 35 7.96 1.49 -5.82
CA TYR A 35 7.85 1.91 -4.43
C TYR A 35 7.58 3.41 -4.34
N LEU A 36 6.35 3.76 -3.99
CA LEU A 36 5.88 5.13 -3.82
C LEU A 36 6.15 5.57 -2.37
N VAL A 37 7.04 6.53 -2.17
CA VAL A 37 7.49 6.96 -0.84
C VAL A 37 7.07 8.40 -0.58
N GLY A 38 6.59 8.71 0.63
CA GLY A 38 6.32 10.10 1.00
C GLY A 38 5.46 10.25 2.25
N PRO A 39 5.23 11.47 2.74
CA PRO A 39 4.50 11.72 3.98
C PRO A 39 3.00 11.39 3.89
N PRO A 40 2.28 11.24 5.01
CA PRO A 40 0.83 11.13 5.02
C PRO A 40 0.16 12.26 4.22
N GLY A 41 -0.88 11.91 3.46
CA GLY A 41 -1.59 12.85 2.60
C GLY A 41 -0.86 13.24 1.31
N SER A 42 0.33 12.70 1.00
CA SER A 42 1.04 12.98 -0.26
C SER A 42 0.35 12.49 -1.52
N GLY A 43 -0.73 11.71 -1.40
CA GLY A 43 -1.46 11.14 -2.54
C GLY A 43 -1.03 9.73 -2.92
N LYS A 44 -0.09 9.09 -2.19
CA LYS A 44 0.33 7.69 -2.40
C LYS A 44 -0.83 6.73 -2.62
N THR A 45 -1.81 6.69 -1.71
CA THR A 45 -2.97 5.80 -1.83
C THR A 45 -3.80 6.08 -3.08
N ALA A 46 -3.98 7.36 -3.45
CA ALA A 46 -4.68 7.71 -4.68
C ALA A 46 -3.88 7.25 -5.92
N MET A 47 -2.55 7.46 -5.93
CA MET A 47 -1.66 7.04 -7.00
C MET A 47 -1.63 5.52 -7.14
N LEU A 48 -1.55 4.80 -6.02
CA LEU A 48 -1.59 3.34 -5.96
C LEU A 48 -2.90 2.79 -6.54
N ARG A 49 -4.05 3.36 -6.16
CA ARG A 49 -5.36 2.96 -6.71
C ARG A 49 -5.50 3.32 -8.19
N LYS A 50 -5.00 4.48 -8.61
CA LYS A 50 -4.99 4.89 -10.01
C LYS A 50 -4.12 3.93 -10.85
N LEU A 51 -2.96 3.52 -10.35
CA LEU A 51 -2.12 2.50 -10.99
C LEU A 51 -2.89 1.20 -11.16
N GLY A 52 -3.59 0.74 -10.12
CA GLY A 52 -4.44 -0.46 -10.21
C GLY A 52 -5.53 -0.37 -11.27
N LEU A 53 -6.23 0.77 -11.35
CA LEU A 53 -7.23 1.02 -12.38
C LEU A 53 -6.64 0.92 -13.80
N TYR A 54 -5.49 1.54 -14.02
CA TYR A 54 -4.84 1.52 -15.35
C TYR A 54 -4.23 0.16 -15.67
N LEU A 55 -3.62 -0.53 -14.71
CA LEU A 55 -3.13 -1.90 -14.88
C LEU A 55 -4.26 -2.86 -15.26
N SER A 56 -5.43 -2.73 -14.61
CA SER A 56 -6.61 -3.51 -14.97
C SER A 56 -7.07 -3.25 -16.40
N ARG A 57 -7.03 -2.00 -16.87
CA ARG A 57 -7.35 -1.64 -18.27
C ARG A 57 -6.35 -2.21 -19.27
N LEU A 58 -5.11 -2.45 -18.84
CA LEU A 58 -4.09 -3.16 -19.61
C LEU A 58 -4.23 -4.70 -19.50
N GLY A 59 -5.30 -5.21 -18.91
CA GLY A 59 -5.54 -6.64 -18.73
C GLY A 59 -4.73 -7.27 -17.59
N ARG A 60 -4.12 -6.46 -16.72
CA ARG A 60 -3.32 -6.92 -15.58
C ARG A 60 -4.10 -6.77 -14.29
N GLY A 61 -4.68 -7.87 -13.83
CA GLY A 61 -5.41 -7.92 -12.56
C GLY A 61 -4.51 -7.60 -11.37
N ALA A 62 -5.08 -6.95 -10.36
CA ALA A 62 -4.35 -6.49 -9.20
C ALA A 62 -5.15 -6.67 -7.90
N LEU A 63 -4.45 -6.99 -6.82
CA LEU A 63 -5.00 -7.06 -5.47
C LEU A 63 -4.63 -5.80 -4.69
N TYR A 64 -5.62 -5.05 -4.22
CA TYR A 64 -5.41 -3.96 -3.26
C TYR A 64 -5.29 -4.53 -1.84
N LEU A 65 -4.05 -4.61 -1.36
CA LEU A 65 -3.69 -5.10 -0.03
C LEU A 65 -3.38 -3.92 0.89
N LYS A 66 -4.31 -3.62 1.80
CA LYS A 66 -4.11 -2.64 2.86
C LYS A 66 -3.75 -3.33 4.18
N LEU A 67 -2.53 -3.14 4.65
CA LEU A 67 -2.02 -3.88 5.82
C LEU A 67 -2.72 -3.51 7.14
N GLU A 68 -3.32 -2.32 7.24
CA GLU A 68 -4.15 -1.94 8.38
C GLU A 68 -5.42 -2.79 8.53
N TRP A 69 -5.90 -3.43 7.46
CA TRP A 69 -7.09 -4.29 7.50
C TRP A 69 -6.75 -5.75 7.81
N VAL A 70 -5.47 -6.11 7.74
CA VAL A 70 -5.00 -7.47 7.96
C VAL A 70 -4.99 -7.76 9.46
N LYS A 71 -5.67 -8.82 9.88
CA LYS A 71 -5.59 -9.31 11.27
C LYS A 71 -4.36 -10.19 11.45
N TYR A 72 -3.91 -10.31 12.71
CA TYR A 72 -2.76 -11.14 13.06
C TYR A 72 -2.90 -12.58 12.53
N GLY A 73 -1.85 -13.07 11.85
CA GLY A 73 -1.77 -14.42 11.33
C GLY A 73 -2.54 -14.67 10.02
N TRP A 74 -3.20 -13.67 9.45
CA TRP A 74 -3.87 -13.83 8.15
C TRP A 74 -2.89 -14.11 7.01
N SER A 75 -3.27 -15.05 6.15
CA SER A 75 -2.69 -15.27 4.83
C SER A 75 -3.28 -14.32 3.79
N LEU A 76 -2.71 -14.28 2.59
CA LEU A 76 -3.28 -13.51 1.48
C LEU A 76 -4.64 -14.07 1.06
N SER A 77 -4.84 -15.39 1.19
CA SER A 77 -6.12 -16.04 0.93
C SER A 77 -7.20 -15.58 1.92
N ASP A 78 -6.87 -15.45 3.20
CA ASP A 78 -7.80 -14.92 4.20
C ASP A 78 -8.19 -13.48 3.88
N TYR A 79 -7.21 -12.66 3.51
CA TYR A 79 -7.45 -11.29 3.09
C TYR A 79 -8.39 -11.21 1.88
N VAL A 80 -8.16 -12.00 0.84
CA VAL A 80 -9.02 -12.04 -0.36
C VAL A 80 -10.44 -12.50 -0.02
N LYS A 81 -10.60 -13.49 0.87
CA LYS A 81 -11.91 -13.95 1.33
C LYS A 81 -12.72 -12.85 2.00
N HIS A 82 -12.06 -11.93 2.71
CA HIS A 82 -12.72 -10.86 3.45
C HIS A 82 -12.83 -9.53 2.69
N TYR A 83 -11.86 -9.22 1.82
CA TYR A 83 -11.73 -7.91 1.18
C TYR A 83 -11.57 -7.96 -0.34
N GLY A 84 -11.72 -9.14 -0.96
CA GLY A 84 -11.60 -9.30 -2.41
C GLY A 84 -12.60 -8.45 -3.19
N ASP A 85 -13.88 -8.47 -2.80
CA ASP A 85 -14.90 -7.63 -3.46
C ASP A 85 -14.61 -6.14 -3.31
N LYS A 86 -14.12 -5.73 -2.14
CA LYS A 86 -13.69 -4.36 -1.88
C LYS A 86 -12.50 -3.98 -2.76
N SER A 87 -11.54 -4.89 -2.97
CA SER A 87 -10.43 -4.69 -3.91
C SER A 87 -10.95 -4.44 -5.32
N ARG A 88 -11.89 -5.27 -5.82
CA ARG A 88 -12.49 -5.06 -7.15
C ARG A 88 -13.18 -3.71 -7.27
N GLN A 89 -13.91 -3.29 -6.23
CA GLN A 89 -14.56 -1.97 -6.20
C GLN A 89 -13.56 -0.81 -6.19
N LEU A 90 -12.46 -0.93 -5.44
CA LEU A 90 -11.47 0.13 -5.31
C LEU A 90 -10.63 0.34 -6.58
N LEU A 91 -10.44 -0.73 -7.36
CA LEU A 91 -9.59 -0.74 -8.55
C LEU A 91 -10.36 -0.77 -9.87
N GLY A 92 -11.62 -1.22 -9.87
CA GLY A 92 -12.43 -1.36 -11.09
C GLY A 92 -12.01 -2.53 -11.97
N GLY A 93 -11.49 -3.61 -11.37
CA GLY A 93 -10.84 -4.71 -12.09
C GLY A 93 -10.86 -6.03 -11.35
N GLU A 94 -10.38 -7.08 -12.01
CA GLU A 94 -10.20 -8.40 -11.41
C GLU A 94 -8.95 -8.46 -10.52
N ILE A 95 -9.01 -9.36 -9.54
CA ILE A 95 -7.86 -9.69 -8.70
C ILE A 95 -6.87 -10.52 -9.54
N GLY A 96 -5.59 -10.17 -9.46
CA GLY A 96 -4.52 -10.87 -10.17
C GLY A 96 -3.19 -10.84 -9.43
N ASP A 97 -2.11 -10.97 -10.19
CA ASP A 97 -0.77 -11.24 -9.64
C ASP A 97 -0.05 -10.00 -9.13
N VAL A 98 -0.48 -8.80 -9.52
CA VAL A 98 0.08 -7.55 -9.02
C VAL A 98 -0.49 -7.26 -7.64
N VAL A 99 0.36 -7.08 -6.64
CA VAL A 99 -0.05 -6.65 -5.30
C VAL A 99 0.17 -5.16 -5.17
N LEU A 100 -0.93 -4.43 -5.01
CA LEU A 100 -0.93 -3.01 -4.66
C LEU A 100 -0.92 -2.91 -3.14
N LEU A 101 0.27 -2.70 -2.57
CA LEU A 101 0.52 -2.75 -1.14
C LEU A 101 0.42 -1.35 -0.53
N ASP A 102 -0.59 -1.09 0.32
CA ASP A 102 -0.67 0.15 1.09
C ASP A 102 -0.17 -0.06 2.53
N ASP A 103 0.50 0.98 3.06
CA ASP A 103 1.23 0.99 4.33
C ASP A 103 2.33 -0.10 4.42
N GLY A 104 3.07 -0.31 3.32
CA GLY A 104 3.99 -1.44 3.16
C GLY A 104 5.11 -1.54 4.20
N GLU A 105 5.46 -0.43 4.86
CA GLU A 105 6.46 -0.42 5.93
C GLU A 105 6.10 -1.29 7.14
N LEU A 106 4.80 -1.59 7.29
CA LEU A 106 4.32 -2.46 8.34
C LEU A 106 4.86 -3.90 8.21
N LEU A 107 5.26 -4.35 7.00
CA LEU A 107 5.82 -5.71 6.84
C LEU A 107 7.18 -5.90 7.50
N TRP A 108 8.04 -4.88 7.54
CA TRP A 108 9.32 -4.96 8.25
C TRP A 108 9.22 -4.45 9.70
N GLY A 109 8.35 -3.45 9.97
CA GLY A 109 8.09 -3.00 11.34
C GLY A 109 7.41 -4.07 12.22
N TYR A 110 6.61 -4.95 11.62
CA TYR A 110 5.83 -5.97 12.32
C TYR A 110 5.87 -7.34 11.62
N GLY A 111 7.05 -7.76 11.16
CA GLY A 111 7.19 -9.00 10.36
C GLY A 111 6.66 -10.28 11.01
N SER A 112 6.62 -10.35 12.35
CA SER A 112 5.99 -11.48 13.07
C SER A 112 4.47 -11.51 12.89
N ALA A 113 3.81 -10.36 12.96
CA ALA A 113 2.36 -10.23 12.79
C ALA A 113 1.91 -10.53 11.36
N TYR A 114 2.75 -10.18 10.39
CA TYR A 114 2.48 -10.32 8.96
C TYR A 114 3.20 -11.48 8.28
N ARG A 115 3.75 -12.45 9.04
CA ARG A 115 4.58 -13.53 8.50
C ARG A 115 3.95 -14.28 7.32
N ASN A 116 2.65 -14.58 7.42
CA ASN A 116 1.93 -15.29 6.38
C ASN A 116 1.75 -14.42 5.13
N ILE A 117 1.42 -13.14 5.28
CA ILE A 117 1.40 -12.17 4.18
C ILE A 117 2.77 -12.09 3.51
N VAL A 118 3.85 -11.88 4.28
CA VAL A 118 5.22 -11.80 3.74
C VAL A 118 5.58 -13.02 2.90
N ARG A 119 5.22 -14.21 3.38
CA ARG A 119 5.44 -15.45 2.63
C ARG A 119 4.64 -15.46 1.32
N ASP A 120 3.38 -15.05 1.36
CA ASP A 120 2.47 -15.16 0.22
C ASP A 120 2.67 -14.09 -0.86
N VAL A 121 3.24 -12.92 -0.49
CA VAL A 121 3.59 -11.85 -1.43
C VAL A 121 5.00 -12.00 -2.04
N ARG A 122 5.84 -12.88 -1.48
CA ARG A 122 7.17 -13.15 -1.99
C ARG A 122 7.11 -13.65 -3.45
N GLY A 123 7.90 -13.04 -4.32
CA GLY A 123 7.96 -13.39 -5.74
C GLY A 123 6.79 -12.85 -6.57
N ARG A 124 5.83 -12.14 -5.97
CA ARG A 124 4.82 -11.39 -6.70
C ARG A 124 5.36 -10.02 -7.06
N GLN A 125 4.81 -9.42 -8.12
CA GLN A 125 5.09 -8.03 -8.44
C GLN A 125 4.44 -7.12 -7.38
N ILE A 126 5.23 -6.22 -6.81
CA ILE A 126 4.79 -5.26 -5.80
C ILE A 126 4.78 -3.85 -6.38
N VAL A 127 3.62 -3.21 -6.30
CA VAL A 127 3.51 -1.75 -6.39
C VAL A 127 3.12 -1.30 -4.99
N GLY A 128 4.04 -0.71 -4.24
CA GLY A 128 3.87 -0.42 -2.81
C GLY A 128 3.85 1.07 -2.50
N ALA A 129 3.10 1.45 -1.47
CA ALA A 129 3.10 2.78 -0.87
C ALA A 129 3.70 2.73 0.54
N PHE A 130 4.62 3.64 0.80
CA PHE A 130 5.43 3.67 2.02
C PHE A 130 5.49 5.08 2.62
N ARG A 131 5.39 5.18 3.95
CA ARG A 131 5.66 6.44 4.67
C ARG A 131 7.12 6.58 5.02
N GLU A 132 7.66 5.52 5.59
CA GLU A 132 9.08 5.31 5.85
C GLU A 132 9.55 4.23 4.90
N PHE A 133 10.72 4.41 4.29
CA PHE A 133 11.21 3.49 3.28
C PHE A 133 12.63 3.07 3.63
N ASP A 134 12.79 1.77 3.88
CA ASP A 134 14.07 1.11 4.04
C ASP A 134 14.31 0.30 2.76
N VAL A 135 15.32 0.71 1.99
CA VAL A 135 15.62 0.11 0.69
C VAL A 135 16.10 -1.33 0.83
N ASP A 136 16.88 -1.64 1.87
CA ASP A 136 17.43 -2.97 2.09
C ASP A 136 16.30 -3.93 2.50
N ALA A 137 15.41 -3.47 3.37
CA ALA A 137 14.23 -4.23 3.76
C ALA A 137 13.29 -4.47 2.56
N ALA A 138 13.06 -3.44 1.73
CA ALA A 138 12.23 -3.56 0.53
C ALA A 138 12.83 -4.54 -0.48
N THR A 139 14.13 -4.45 -0.76
CA THR A 139 14.84 -5.36 -1.67
C THR A 139 14.83 -6.79 -1.13
N LEU A 140 15.04 -7.00 0.17
CA LEU A 140 15.00 -8.33 0.79
C LEU A 140 13.61 -8.97 0.71
N LEU A 141 12.54 -8.17 0.89
CA LEU A 141 11.17 -8.67 0.92
C LEU A 141 10.56 -8.85 -0.47
N PHE A 142 10.85 -7.92 -1.39
CA PHE A 142 10.12 -7.76 -2.64
C PHE A 142 11.01 -7.84 -3.89
N GLY A 143 12.33 -7.74 -3.75
CA GLY A 143 13.29 -7.63 -4.86
C GLY A 143 13.53 -6.18 -5.29
N ASP A 144 14.28 -5.98 -6.36
CA ASP A 144 14.59 -4.64 -6.86
C ASP A 144 13.35 -3.94 -7.44
N GLY A 145 13.30 -2.61 -7.33
CA GLY A 145 12.18 -1.82 -7.81
C GLY A 145 12.53 -0.35 -8.03
N LEU A 146 11.66 0.34 -8.76
CA LEU A 146 11.76 1.78 -8.96
C LEU A 146 11.17 2.52 -7.75
N THR A 147 12.01 3.26 -7.04
CA THR A 147 11.57 4.12 -5.94
C THR A 147 11.23 5.52 -6.43
N ILE A 148 10.03 6.01 -6.11
CA ILE A 148 9.53 7.34 -6.47
C ILE A 148 9.17 8.08 -5.19
N TYR A 149 9.85 9.19 -4.93
CA TYR A 149 9.59 10.04 -3.76
C TYR A 149 8.57 11.12 -4.12
N ILE A 150 7.34 10.97 -3.62
CA ILE A 150 6.24 11.90 -3.83
C ILE A 150 6.37 13.05 -2.83
N GLN A 151 6.90 14.19 -3.31
CA GLN A 151 6.93 15.43 -2.54
C GLN A 151 5.58 16.14 -2.63
N ARG A 152 5.10 16.68 -1.52
CA ARG A 152 3.96 17.61 -1.53
C ARG A 152 4.45 19.00 -1.89
N HIS A 153 3.68 19.69 -2.72
CA HIS A 153 3.83 21.14 -2.89
C HIS A 153 3.35 21.95 -1.67
N HIS A 154 2.62 21.42 -0.66
CA HIS A 154 2.10 22.19 0.50
C HIS A 154 2.14 21.44 1.86
N ALA A 155 2.17 22.24 2.95
CA ALA A 155 2.61 22.01 4.33
C ALA A 155 2.17 20.72 5.08
N PRO A 156 2.95 20.28 6.10
CA PRO A 156 2.66 19.07 6.88
C PRO A 156 1.52 19.30 7.88
N ARG A 157 0.65 18.31 8.01
CA ARG A 157 -0.21 18.11 9.18
C ARG A 157 0.46 16.99 9.97
N GLU A 158 0.70 17.19 11.28
CA GLU A 158 1.40 16.23 12.12
C GLU A 158 0.82 14.82 11.97
N ALA A 159 1.71 13.86 11.70
CA ALA A 159 1.38 12.50 11.34
C ALA A 159 1.11 11.66 12.59
N ALA A 160 -0.07 11.05 12.70
CA ALA A 160 -0.28 9.96 13.66
C ALA A 160 0.42 8.68 13.15
N SER A 161 1.20 8.02 14.01
CA SER A 161 1.79 6.70 13.73
C SER A 161 0.66 5.70 13.48
N LYS A 162 0.69 4.96 12.37
CA LYS A 162 -0.32 3.90 12.11
C LYS A 162 0.22 2.60 12.67
N VAL A 163 -0.64 1.86 13.37
CA VAL A 163 -0.29 0.64 14.11
C VAL A 163 -1.24 -0.47 13.64
N PRO A 164 -0.78 -1.74 13.54
CA PRO A 164 -1.65 -2.85 13.15
C PRO A 164 -2.92 -2.94 14.01
N LEU A 165 -4.00 -3.45 13.40
CA LEU A 165 -5.27 -3.65 14.09
C LEU A 165 -5.09 -4.60 15.28
N GLY A 166 -5.39 -4.12 16.48
CA GLY A 166 -5.20 -4.90 17.71
C GLY A 166 -3.81 -4.78 18.34
N LEU A 167 -2.92 -3.92 17.86
CA LEU A 167 -1.65 -3.58 18.52
C LEU A 167 -1.58 -2.10 18.97
N ALA A 168 -2.69 -1.37 18.85
CA ALA A 168 -2.78 0.05 19.22
C ALA A 168 -2.48 0.35 20.71
N PHE A 169 -2.43 -0.66 21.57
CA PHE A 169 -2.07 -0.52 22.99
C PHE A 169 -0.56 -0.49 23.25
N LEU A 170 0.28 -0.94 22.32
CA LEU A 170 1.75 -0.98 22.52
C LEU A 170 2.38 0.41 22.60
N ASN A 171 1.74 1.44 22.03
CA ASN A 171 2.19 2.83 22.13
C ASN A 171 1.57 3.60 23.30
N LYS A 172 0.84 2.93 24.21
CA LYS A 172 0.36 3.56 25.44
C LYS A 172 1.28 3.20 26.58
N THR A 173 2.07 4.17 27.05
CA THR A 173 2.73 4.11 28.35
C THR A 173 1.64 3.98 29.40
N VAL A 174 1.49 2.80 29.99
CA VAL A 174 0.61 2.61 31.16
C VAL A 174 1.43 3.03 32.37
N GLU A 175 1.17 4.23 32.90
CA GLU A 175 1.60 4.56 34.26
C GLU A 175 0.80 3.68 35.23
N ILE A 176 1.48 2.69 35.81
CA ILE A 176 0.94 1.90 36.91
C ILE A 176 1.29 2.65 38.19
N THR A 177 0.32 3.40 38.73
CA THR A 177 0.42 3.91 40.10
C THR A 177 0.10 2.75 41.04
N VAL A 178 1.12 2.24 41.72
CA VAL A 178 0.94 1.33 42.85
C VAL A 178 0.47 2.18 44.04
N ILE A 179 -0.75 1.90 44.53
CA ILE A 179 -1.34 2.50 45.75
C ILE A 179 -1.02 1.60 46.93
#